data_AF-A0AAD9DKC9-F1
#
_entry.id   AF-A0AAD9DKC9-F1
#
_cell.length_a   1.000
_cell.length_b   1.000
_cell.length_c   1.000
_cell.angle_alpha   90.00
_cell.angle_beta   90.00
_cell.angle_gamma   90.00
#
_symmetry.space_group_name_H-M   'P 1'
#
loop_
_entity.id
_entity.type
_entity.pdbx_description
1 polymer ?
#
loop_
_entity_poly.entity_id
_entity_poly.type
_entity_poly.pdbx_seq_one_letter_code
_entity_poly.pdbx_strand_id
1 'polypeptide(L)'
;MVPVDVIFLDIDGVLLPFGSAKKSSQDEDYKCDDCIFPKSTMNALTKLLQKVGDISLKIKDGNNKQQTIKGNPVLVLSSTWRAQQEFINDILNSFKGYVAFVQQQEVQQIWKPHLDAFFDLVDPCYHATRHDEIFSWIRDNERGKNNHNNNSSNKKRKRRTPQELECSSLVVDFQVRSWIALDDEDLVNVEEDRVEKKAIPHAVKTESSVGLTLQDVQLGVKLLEDQMHAFYQLT
;
A
#
# COMPACT_ATOMS: atom_id res chain seq x y z
N MET A 1 -5.40 18.42 -3.16
CA MET A 1 -5.29 16.99 -2.82
C MET A 1 -3.90 16.52 -3.19
N VAL A 2 -3.24 15.77 -2.32
CA VAL A 2 -1.95 15.13 -2.64
C VAL A 2 -2.22 13.82 -3.37
N PRO A 3 -1.69 13.61 -4.58
CA PRO A 3 -1.84 12.32 -5.23
C PRO A 3 -1.00 11.25 -4.54
N VAL A 4 -1.56 10.05 -4.34
CA VAL A 4 -0.90 8.91 -3.68
C VAL A 4 -1.03 7.64 -4.52
N ASP A 5 -0.06 6.74 -4.34
CA ASP A 5 0.00 5.42 -4.98
C ASP A 5 -0.05 4.36 -3.87
N VAL A 6 -1.18 3.67 -3.75
CA VAL A 6 -1.50 2.86 -2.57
C VAL A 6 -0.95 1.45 -2.73
N ILE A 7 -0.27 0.95 -1.69
CA ILE A 7 0.18 -0.44 -1.60
C ILE A 7 -0.52 -1.06 -0.40
N PHE A 8 -1.50 -1.93 -0.66
CA PHE A 8 -2.15 -2.74 0.36
C PHE A 8 -1.24 -3.92 0.70
N LEU A 9 -0.89 -4.04 1.98
CA LEU A 9 0.08 -5.00 2.49
C LEU A 9 -0.61 -6.06 3.36
N ASP A 10 -0.64 -7.30 2.89
CA ASP A 10 -0.96 -8.44 3.74
C ASP A 10 0.30 -9.04 4.35
N ILE A 11 0.45 -8.96 5.68
CA ILE A 11 1.69 -9.28 6.37
C ILE A 11 2.06 -10.76 6.22
N ASP A 12 1.05 -11.62 6.38
CA ASP A 12 1.17 -13.07 6.40
C ASP A 12 1.66 -13.62 5.04
N GLY A 13 1.13 -13.10 3.93
CA GLY A 13 1.54 -13.51 2.59
C GLY A 13 2.81 -12.85 2.06
N VAL A 14 3.12 -11.63 2.53
CA VAL A 14 4.13 -10.76 1.91
C VAL A 14 5.42 -10.70 2.73
N LEU A 15 5.31 -10.54 4.05
CA LEU A 15 6.48 -10.31 4.92
C LEU A 15 6.79 -11.47 5.87
N LEU A 16 5.84 -12.36 6.15
CA LEU A 16 6.02 -13.51 7.05
C LEU A 16 5.82 -14.84 6.32
N PRO A 17 6.77 -15.26 5.47
CA PRO A 17 6.60 -16.50 4.75
C PRO A 17 6.36 -17.70 5.68
N PHE A 18 5.27 -18.42 5.46
CA PHE A 18 4.91 -19.63 6.17
C PHE A 18 5.61 -20.84 5.57
N GLY A 19 6.43 -21.47 6.41
CA GLY A 19 7.14 -22.67 6.04
C GLY A 19 8.56 -22.54 6.51
N SER A 20 9.06 -23.60 7.12
CA SER A 20 10.48 -23.76 7.37
C SER A 20 11.15 -23.93 6.01
N ALA A 21 11.31 -22.86 5.23
CA ALA A 21 12.24 -22.83 4.11
C ALA A 21 13.53 -23.41 4.70
N LYS A 22 13.85 -24.63 4.27
CA LYS A 22 14.95 -25.41 4.86
C LYS A 22 16.11 -24.47 4.87
N LYS A 23 16.55 -24.04 6.06
CA LYS A 23 17.70 -23.15 6.21
C LYS A 23 18.84 -23.83 5.48
N SER A 24 19.08 -23.43 4.23
CA SER A 24 20.31 -23.74 3.54
C SER A 24 21.35 -23.17 4.48
N SER A 25 22.21 -24.03 5.00
CA SER A 25 23.19 -23.72 6.04
C SER A 25 24.27 -22.72 5.58
N GLN A 26 23.99 -21.93 4.53
CA GLN A 26 24.86 -20.95 3.91
C GLN A 26 24.21 -19.58 3.75
N ASP A 27 22.90 -19.44 3.90
CA ASP A 27 22.26 -18.13 3.96
C ASP A 27 22.02 -17.77 5.43
N GLU A 28 23.08 -17.28 6.08
CA GLU A 28 22.91 -16.46 7.27
C GLU A 28 22.26 -15.15 6.83
N ASP A 29 20.95 -15.20 6.65
CA ASP A 29 20.12 -14.01 6.59
C ASP A 29 20.27 -13.34 7.96
N TYR A 30 21.27 -12.47 8.07
CA TYR A 30 21.63 -11.78 9.31
C TYR A 30 20.36 -11.20 9.91
N LYS A 31 19.93 -11.78 11.04
CA LYS A 31 18.79 -11.29 11.77
C LYS A 31 19.13 -9.90 12.29
N CYS A 32 18.34 -8.92 11.88
CA CYS A 32 18.23 -7.71 12.67
C CYS A 32 17.52 -8.13 13.98
N ASP A 33 18.19 -7.94 15.12
CA ASP A 33 17.74 -8.45 16.42
C ASP A 33 16.31 -7.99 16.80
N ASP A 34 15.88 -6.84 16.26
CA ASP A 34 14.57 -6.23 16.49
C ASP A 34 13.62 -6.34 15.27
N CYS A 35 13.93 -7.16 14.27
CA CYS A 35 13.12 -7.33 13.07
C CYS A 35 12.40 -8.69 13.08
N ILE A 36 11.07 -8.66 13.04
CA ILE A 36 10.25 -9.88 12.96
C ILE A 36 10.20 -10.45 11.53
N PHE A 37 10.54 -9.64 10.53
CA PHE A 37 10.52 -10.02 9.12
C PHE A 37 11.90 -10.48 8.61
N PRO A 38 11.95 -11.46 7.69
CA PRO A 38 13.16 -11.79 6.94
C PRO A 38 13.74 -10.56 6.25
N LYS A 39 15.08 -10.49 6.16
CA LYS A 39 15.73 -9.34 5.52
C LYS A 39 15.46 -9.33 4.01
N SER A 40 15.27 -10.49 3.40
CA SER A 40 14.91 -10.62 1.98
C SER A 40 13.60 -9.92 1.63
N THR A 41 12.53 -10.14 2.40
CA THR A 41 11.22 -9.51 2.18
C THR A 41 11.26 -8.01 2.46
N MET A 42 11.99 -7.59 3.51
CA MET A 42 12.22 -6.16 3.80
C MET A 42 13.04 -5.45 2.71
N ASN A 43 14.04 -6.11 2.14
CA ASN A 43 14.80 -5.59 0.99
C ASN A 43 13.88 -5.45 -0.24
N ALA A 44 13.04 -6.45 -0.51
CA ALA A 44 12.09 -6.41 -1.62
C ALA A 44 11.08 -5.26 -1.44
N LEU A 45 10.49 -5.11 -0.26
CA LEU A 45 9.57 -4.01 0.04
C LEU A 45 10.25 -2.64 -0.06
N THR A 46 11.49 -2.51 0.44
CA THR A 46 12.29 -1.29 0.25
C THR A 46 12.48 -0.96 -1.23
N LYS A 47 12.78 -1.97 -2.06
CA LYS A 47 12.95 -1.81 -3.50
C LYS A 47 11.65 -1.47 -4.21
N LEU A 48 10.50 -1.97 -3.75
CA LEU A 48 9.19 -1.56 -4.25
C LEU A 48 8.95 -0.07 -3.98
N LEU A 49 9.08 0.36 -2.72
CA LEU A 49 8.89 1.76 -2.33
C LEU A 49 9.82 2.70 -3.10
N GLN A 50 11.11 2.34 -3.22
CA GLN A 50 12.08 3.08 -4.01
C GLN A 50 11.62 3.23 -5.46
N LYS A 51 11.36 2.10 -6.14
CA LYS A 51 11.03 2.11 -7.57
C LYS A 51 9.74 2.86 -7.86
N VAL A 52 8.73 2.74 -6.99
CA VAL A 52 7.48 3.50 -7.12
C VAL A 52 7.74 4.99 -6.93
N GLY A 53 8.51 5.40 -5.91
CA GLY A 53 8.90 6.79 -5.70
C GLY A 53 9.73 7.39 -6.85
N ASP A 54 10.49 6.54 -7.55
CA ASP A 54 11.30 6.91 -8.71
C ASP A 54 10.51 6.99 -10.03
N ILE A 55 9.25 6.51 -10.08
CA ILE A 55 8.38 6.68 -11.26
C ILE A 55 8.26 8.17 -11.56
N SER A 56 8.51 8.54 -12.81
CA SER A 56 8.59 9.93 -13.26
C SER A 56 7.90 10.10 -14.61
N LEU A 57 6.68 10.63 -14.59
CA LEU A 57 5.86 10.84 -15.78
C LEU A 57 5.94 12.30 -16.23
N LYS A 58 6.19 12.52 -17.52
CA LYS A 58 6.17 13.87 -18.12
C LYS A 58 4.82 14.14 -18.74
N ILE A 59 4.11 15.15 -18.23
CA ILE A 59 2.76 15.52 -18.65
C ILE A 59 2.76 16.94 -19.17
N LYS A 60 1.95 17.23 -20.18
CA LYS A 60 1.70 18.60 -20.62
C LYS A 60 0.43 19.13 -19.95
N ASP A 61 0.51 20.29 -19.35
CA ASP A 61 -0.69 21.00 -18.88
C ASP A 61 -1.47 21.60 -20.07
N GLY A 62 -2.65 22.17 -19.80
CA GLY A 62 -3.46 22.86 -20.82
C GLY A 62 -2.77 24.07 -21.48
N ASN A 63 -1.63 24.53 -20.94
CA ASN A 63 -0.81 25.61 -21.47
C ASN A 63 0.44 25.08 -22.22
N ASN A 64 0.51 23.78 -22.50
CA ASN A 64 1.68 23.09 -23.07
C ASN A 64 2.96 23.16 -22.22
N LYS A 65 2.88 23.53 -20.93
CA LYS A 65 4.02 23.45 -20.02
C LYS A 65 4.20 21.99 -19.60
N GLN A 66 5.45 21.53 -19.68
CA GLN A 66 5.82 20.20 -19.24
C GLN A 66 5.96 20.18 -17.72
N GLN A 67 5.20 19.31 -17.06
CA GLN A 67 5.30 19.00 -15.64
C GLN A 67 5.80 17.57 -15.48
N THR A 68 6.71 17.36 -14.53
CA THR A 68 7.13 16.02 -14.10
C THR A 68 6.33 15.62 -12.86
N ILE A 69 5.64 14.48 -12.94
CA ILE A 69 4.91 13.89 -11.82
C ILE A 69 5.70 12.71 -11.29
N LYS A 70 5.93 12.71 -9.98
CA LYS A 70 6.59 11.61 -9.27
C LYS A 70 5.59 10.66 -8.62
N GLY A 71 5.99 9.41 -8.47
CA GLY A 71 5.31 8.47 -7.58
C GLY A 71 5.35 8.93 -6.11
N ASN A 72 4.36 8.51 -5.36
CA ASN A 72 4.17 8.84 -3.95
C ASN A 72 3.58 7.61 -3.24
N PRO A 73 4.40 6.55 -3.03
CA PRO A 73 3.91 5.31 -2.45
C PRO A 73 3.45 5.52 -1.02
N VAL A 74 2.34 4.89 -0.64
CA VAL A 74 1.85 4.82 0.73
C VAL A 74 1.46 3.39 1.09
N LEU A 75 1.85 2.95 2.30
CA LEU A 75 1.52 1.62 2.79
C LEU A 75 0.20 1.65 3.54
N VAL A 76 -0.73 0.79 3.16
CA VAL A 76 -1.96 0.52 3.90
C VAL A 76 -1.85 -0.89 4.44
N LEU A 77 -1.97 -1.04 5.75
CA LEU A 77 -1.98 -2.37 6.36
C LEU A 77 -3.31 -3.03 6.03
N SER A 78 -3.29 -3.95 5.06
CA SER A 78 -4.49 -4.68 4.71
C SER A 78 -4.67 -5.84 5.68
N SER A 79 -3.62 -6.48 6.20
CA SER A 79 -3.68 -7.65 7.11
C SER A 79 -4.62 -7.60 8.33
N THR A 80 -5.02 -8.77 8.85
CA THR A 80 -5.91 -8.90 10.04
C THR A 80 -5.20 -8.40 11.30
N TRP A 81 -3.87 -8.37 11.24
CA TRP A 81 -2.98 -7.83 12.25
C TRP A 81 -3.34 -6.39 12.65
N ARG A 82 -3.91 -5.60 11.74
CA ARG A 82 -4.37 -4.23 12.04
C ARG A 82 -5.45 -4.15 13.12
N ALA A 83 -6.13 -5.25 13.43
CA ALA A 83 -7.16 -5.30 14.45
C ALA A 83 -6.61 -5.11 15.88
N GLN A 84 -5.30 -5.34 16.07
CA GLN A 84 -4.64 -5.27 17.37
C GLN A 84 -3.52 -4.23 17.30
N GLN A 85 -3.61 -3.20 18.14
CA GLN A 85 -2.66 -2.07 18.11
C GLN A 85 -1.22 -2.53 18.44
N GLU A 86 -1.08 -3.53 19.29
CA GLU A 86 0.19 -4.19 19.60
C GLU A 86 0.87 -4.74 18.35
N PHE A 87 0.13 -5.41 17.47
CA PHE A 87 0.68 -5.95 16.22
C PHE A 87 1.08 -4.85 15.25
N ILE A 88 0.30 -3.77 15.15
CA ILE A 88 0.71 -2.58 14.38
C ILE A 88 2.04 -2.04 14.91
N ASN A 89 2.17 -1.90 16.22
CA ASN A 89 3.39 -1.40 16.85
C ASN A 89 4.58 -2.33 16.59
N ASP A 90 4.40 -3.65 16.66
CA ASP A 90 5.44 -4.64 16.37
C ASP A 90 5.93 -4.54 14.92
N ILE A 91 5.01 -4.37 13.96
CA ILE A 91 5.36 -4.18 12.54
C ILE A 91 6.16 -2.88 12.36
N LEU A 92 5.70 -1.77 12.94
CA LEU A 92 6.39 -0.47 12.84
C LEU A 92 7.76 -0.51 13.52
N ASN A 93 7.88 -1.16 14.67
CA ASN A 93 9.16 -1.38 15.35
C ASN A 93 10.11 -2.22 14.49
N SER A 94 9.60 -3.24 13.81
CA SER A 94 10.38 -4.04 12.87
C SER A 94 10.89 -3.21 11.69
N PHE A 95 10.08 -2.28 11.16
CA PHE A 95 10.53 -1.35 10.12
C PHE A 95 11.65 -0.43 10.62
N LYS A 96 11.52 0.10 11.83
CA LYS A 96 12.55 0.92 12.49
C LYS A 96 13.84 0.13 12.70
N GLY A 97 13.73 -1.10 13.20
CA GLY A 97 14.86 -2.01 13.39
C GLY A 97 15.60 -2.27 12.08
N TYR A 98 14.89 -2.62 11.02
CA TYR A 98 15.47 -2.82 9.69
C TYR A 98 16.20 -1.58 9.17
N VAL A 99 15.60 -0.39 9.26
CA VAL A 99 16.23 0.86 8.80
C VAL A 99 17.49 1.18 9.61
N ALA A 100 17.47 0.96 10.93
CA ALA A 100 18.63 1.14 11.80
C ALA A 100 19.75 0.14 11.47
N PHE A 101 19.39 -1.10 11.11
CA PHE A 101 20.33 -2.15 10.73
C PHE A 101 21.04 -1.88 9.39
N VAL A 102 20.31 -1.43 8.36
CA VAL A 102 20.89 -1.21 7.02
C VAL A 102 21.86 -0.02 6.98
N GLN A 103 21.66 1.00 7.84
CA GLN A 103 22.53 2.19 7.97
C GLN A 103 22.78 2.99 6.67
N GLN A 104 21.94 2.82 5.64
CA GLN A 104 22.03 3.57 4.39
C GLN A 104 21.08 4.78 4.43
N GLN A 105 21.59 5.97 4.12
CA GLN A 105 20.81 7.21 4.13
C GLN A 105 19.62 7.16 3.17
N GLU A 106 19.78 6.55 2.00
CA GLU A 106 18.72 6.39 1.01
C GLU A 106 17.55 5.57 1.56
N VAL A 107 17.85 4.44 2.22
CA VAL A 107 16.84 3.59 2.86
C VAL A 107 16.10 4.36 3.95
N GLN A 108 16.80 5.16 4.75
CA GLN A 108 16.14 6.02 5.76
C GLN A 108 15.16 7.02 5.12
N GLN A 109 15.52 7.64 3.98
CA GLN A 109 14.62 8.57 3.30
C GLN A 109 13.39 7.88 2.72
N ILE A 110 13.57 6.69 2.12
CA ILE A 110 12.47 5.89 1.58
C ILE A 110 11.46 5.53 2.68
N TRP A 111 11.96 5.10 3.84
CA TRP A 111 11.10 4.60 4.92
C TRP A 111 10.51 5.68 5.81
N LYS A 112 11.12 6.88 5.87
CA LYS A 112 10.69 7.97 6.75
C LYS A 112 9.16 8.21 6.79
N PRO A 113 8.41 8.20 5.66
CA PRO A 113 6.96 8.40 5.68
C PRO A 113 6.15 7.24 6.28
N HIS A 114 6.77 6.09 6.52
CA HIS A 114 6.12 4.83 6.88
C HIS A 114 6.55 4.28 8.26
N LEU A 115 7.45 4.98 8.97
CA LEU A 115 7.99 4.48 10.23
C LEU A 115 7.06 4.65 11.42
N ASP A 116 6.20 5.68 11.41
CA ASP A 116 5.40 6.04 12.59
C ASP A 116 3.92 5.68 12.46
N ALA A 117 3.43 5.47 11.24
CA ALA A 117 2.05 5.10 10.99
C ALA A 117 1.88 4.48 9.60
N PHE A 118 0.82 3.66 9.46
CA PHE A 118 0.28 3.28 8.16
C PHE A 118 -0.65 4.36 7.63
N PHE A 119 -0.84 4.37 6.31
CA PHE A 119 -1.86 5.19 5.68
C PHE A 119 -3.23 4.57 5.93
N ASP A 120 -4.02 5.20 6.78
CA ASP A 120 -5.31 4.66 7.20
C ASP A 120 -6.41 4.96 6.16
N LEU A 121 -6.86 3.92 5.46
CA LEU A 121 -7.91 3.98 4.45
C LEU A 121 -9.09 3.05 4.74
N VAL A 122 -8.92 2.14 5.69
CA VAL A 122 -9.79 0.98 5.93
C VAL A 122 -10.32 1.07 7.35
N ASP A 123 -11.52 0.57 7.60
CA ASP A 123 -12.07 0.63 8.95
C ASP A 123 -11.38 -0.45 9.80
N PRO A 124 -10.67 -0.08 10.89
CA PRO A 124 -10.03 -1.07 11.75
C PRO A 124 -11.04 -2.03 12.41
N CYS A 125 -12.33 -1.69 12.44
CA CYS A 125 -13.40 -2.50 13.05
C CYS A 125 -14.00 -3.55 12.10
N TYR A 126 -13.68 -3.52 10.80
CA TYR A 126 -14.14 -4.51 9.85
C TYR A 126 -13.08 -5.61 9.67
N HIS A 127 -13.44 -6.84 10.06
CA HIS A 127 -12.51 -7.97 10.15
C HIS A 127 -12.78 -9.09 9.14
N ALA A 128 -13.95 -9.11 8.48
CA ALA A 128 -14.46 -10.32 7.80
C ALA A 128 -14.40 -10.31 6.27
N THR A 129 -14.41 -9.14 5.60
CA THR A 129 -14.46 -9.04 4.12
C THR A 129 -13.68 -7.82 3.65
N ARG A 130 -12.35 -7.93 3.71
CA ARG A 130 -11.42 -6.82 3.51
C ARG A 130 -11.42 -6.28 2.08
N HIS A 131 -11.48 -7.18 1.10
CA HIS A 131 -11.59 -6.83 -0.31
C HIS A 131 -12.81 -5.93 -0.57
N ASP A 132 -13.93 -6.16 0.12
CA ASP A 132 -15.14 -5.35 -0.02
C ASP A 132 -14.95 -3.93 0.50
N GLU A 133 -14.14 -3.71 1.54
CA GLU A 133 -13.79 -2.38 2.02
C GLU A 133 -12.92 -1.64 1.02
N ILE A 134 -11.82 -2.27 0.59
CA ILE A 134 -10.90 -1.71 -0.40
C ILE A 134 -11.68 -1.36 -1.67
N PHE A 135 -12.52 -2.28 -2.13
CA PHE A 135 -13.32 -2.10 -3.32
C PHE A 135 -14.41 -1.03 -3.15
N SER A 136 -15.18 -1.07 -2.06
CA SER A 136 -16.19 -0.05 -1.77
C SER A 136 -15.56 1.33 -1.70
N TRP A 137 -14.41 1.43 -1.06
CA TRP A 137 -13.66 2.66 -0.95
C TRP A 137 -13.16 3.16 -2.31
N ILE A 138 -12.55 2.30 -3.14
CA ILE A 138 -12.13 2.66 -4.50
C ILE A 138 -13.32 3.14 -5.30
N ARG A 139 -14.41 2.37 -5.31
CA ARG A 139 -15.63 2.68 -6.05
C ARG A 139 -16.23 4.02 -5.63
N ASP A 140 -16.26 4.31 -4.34
CA ASP A 140 -16.81 5.55 -3.82
C ASP A 140 -15.91 6.75 -4.14
N ASN A 141 -14.59 6.58 -4.14
CA ASN A 141 -13.62 7.61 -4.51
C ASN A 141 -13.55 7.86 -6.02
N GLU A 142 -13.69 6.83 -6.86
CA GLU A 142 -13.81 6.98 -8.31
C GLU A 142 -15.09 7.74 -8.69
N ARG A 143 -16.21 7.44 -8.03
CA ARG A 143 -17.49 8.15 -8.25
C ARG A 143 -17.45 9.59 -7.76
N GLY A 144 -16.69 9.87 -6.70
CA GLY A 144 -16.44 11.23 -6.20
C GLY A 144 -15.85 12.16 -7.26
N LYS A 145 -14.97 11.65 -8.13
CA LYS A 145 -14.38 12.41 -9.25
C LYS A 145 -15.44 12.86 -10.27
N ASN A 146 -16.53 12.11 -10.44
CA ASN A 146 -17.59 12.43 -11.41
C ASN A 146 -18.67 13.38 -10.84
N ASN A 147 -18.90 13.38 -9.53
CA ASN A 147 -20.02 14.10 -8.91
C ASN A 147 -19.64 15.42 -8.23
N HIS A 148 -18.35 15.72 -8.03
CA HIS A 148 -17.94 16.96 -7.37
C HIS A 148 -18.20 18.24 -8.18
N ASN A 149 -18.63 18.13 -9.43
CA ASN A 149 -18.96 19.29 -10.25
C ASN A 149 -20.35 19.88 -10.01
N ASN A 150 -21.31 19.21 -9.32
CA ASN A 150 -22.69 19.70 -9.40
C ASN A 150 -23.54 19.85 -8.11
N ASN A 151 -23.25 19.32 -6.92
CA ASN A 151 -24.24 19.43 -5.80
C ASN A 151 -23.73 19.21 -4.35
N SER A 152 -22.70 19.95 -3.89
CA SER A 152 -22.16 19.78 -2.52
C SER A 152 -22.92 20.51 -1.38
N SER A 153 -24.16 20.99 -1.58
CA SER A 153 -24.81 21.86 -0.60
C SER A 153 -25.80 21.22 0.40
N ASN A 154 -26.09 19.91 0.41
CA ASN A 154 -27.17 19.41 1.30
C ASN A 154 -27.05 18.01 1.95
N LYS A 155 -25.86 17.40 2.06
CA LYS A 155 -25.73 16.17 2.87
C LYS A 155 -25.74 16.51 4.37
N LYS A 156 -26.88 16.24 5.03
CA LYS A 156 -27.04 16.28 6.51
C LYS A 156 -25.89 15.53 7.18
N ARG A 157 -24.97 16.28 7.79
CA ARG A 157 -23.85 15.73 8.58
C ARG A 157 -24.40 14.90 9.74
N LYS A 158 -24.16 13.59 9.71
CA LYS A 158 -24.36 12.70 10.85
C LYS A 158 -23.49 13.25 12.00
N ARG A 159 -24.07 13.43 13.20
CA ARG A 159 -23.31 13.90 14.38
C ARG A 159 -22.22 12.86 14.67
N ARG A 160 -20.97 13.25 14.46
CA ARG A 160 -19.78 12.47 14.85
C ARG A 160 -19.65 12.47 16.37
N THR A 161 -19.14 11.37 16.93
CA THR A 161 -18.86 11.29 18.36
C THR A 161 -17.65 12.17 18.72
N PRO A 162 -17.51 12.63 19.98
CA PRO A 162 -16.33 13.39 20.42
C PRO A 162 -14.99 12.67 20.15
N GLN A 163 -14.98 11.34 20.21
CA GLN A 163 -13.81 10.51 19.94
C GLN A 163 -13.41 10.51 18.45
N GLU A 164 -14.38 10.59 17.52
CA GLU A 164 -14.13 10.77 16.08
C GLU A 164 -13.63 12.17 15.72
N LEU A 165 -13.88 13.17 16.57
CA LEU A 165 -13.43 14.55 16.36
C LEU A 165 -11.96 14.75 16.75
N GLU A 166 -11.43 14.02 17.73
CA GLU A 166 -10.00 14.08 18.10
C GLU A 166 -9.09 13.40 17.08
N CYS A 167 -9.51 12.29 16.47
CA CYS A 167 -8.77 11.64 15.36
C CYS A 167 -8.84 12.40 14.03
N SER A 168 -9.68 13.44 13.91
CA SER A 168 -9.91 14.16 12.65
C SER A 168 -8.92 15.32 12.40
N SER A 169 -7.92 15.53 13.26
CA SER A 169 -7.22 16.83 13.33
C SER A 169 -6.20 17.10 12.21
N LEU A 170 -5.85 16.14 11.34
CA LEU A 170 -5.05 16.37 10.14
C LEU A 170 -5.48 15.44 8.99
N VAL A 171 -6.75 15.51 8.57
CA VAL A 171 -7.15 14.85 7.32
C VAL A 171 -6.52 15.63 6.16
N VAL A 172 -5.35 15.18 5.72
CA VAL A 172 -4.76 15.68 4.49
C VAL A 172 -5.64 15.20 3.35
N ASP A 173 -6.23 16.12 2.59
CA ASP A 173 -6.96 15.72 1.38
C ASP A 173 -6.00 15.06 0.39
N PHE A 174 -6.27 13.82 0.02
CA PHE A 174 -5.47 13.05 -0.93
C PHE A 174 -6.32 12.51 -2.08
N GLN A 175 -5.65 12.05 -3.13
CA GLN A 175 -6.28 11.45 -4.30
C GLN A 175 -5.54 10.19 -4.71
N VAL A 176 -6.23 9.05 -4.77
CA VAL A 176 -5.60 7.83 -5.30
C VAL A 176 -5.47 7.91 -6.80
N ARG A 177 -4.24 7.75 -7.26
CA ARG A 177 -3.88 7.64 -8.67
C ARG A 177 -3.80 6.19 -9.12
N SER A 178 -3.13 5.37 -8.31
CA SER A 178 -2.84 3.98 -8.59
C SER A 178 -2.87 3.19 -7.29
N TRP A 179 -3.13 1.89 -7.38
CA TRP A 179 -3.06 1.00 -6.24
C TRP A 179 -2.76 -0.44 -6.63
N ILE A 180 -2.11 -1.17 -5.72
CA ILE A 180 -1.92 -2.62 -5.80
C ILE A 180 -2.20 -3.28 -4.46
N ALA A 181 -2.59 -4.55 -4.50
CA ALA A 181 -2.71 -5.42 -3.33
C ALA A 181 -1.67 -6.54 -3.42
N LEU A 182 -0.83 -6.64 -2.39
CA LEU A 182 0.19 -7.67 -2.28
C LEU A 182 -0.37 -8.84 -1.46
N ASP A 183 -0.47 -10.01 -2.11
CA ASP A 183 -0.97 -11.29 -1.57
C ASP A 183 -2.29 -11.23 -0.80
N ASP A 184 -3.21 -10.36 -1.23
CA ASP A 184 -4.56 -10.35 -0.67
C ASP A 184 -5.32 -11.58 -1.20
N GLU A 185 -5.47 -12.60 -0.35
CA GLU A 185 -6.05 -13.90 -0.72
C GLU A 185 -7.43 -13.74 -1.39
N ASP A 186 -8.22 -12.76 -0.95
CA ASP A 186 -9.54 -12.48 -1.47
C ASP A 186 -9.54 -11.80 -2.85
N LEU A 187 -8.39 -11.31 -3.32
CA LEU A 187 -8.23 -10.80 -4.68
C LEU A 187 -7.47 -11.78 -5.58
N VAL A 188 -6.62 -12.61 -4.99
CA VAL A 188 -5.65 -13.44 -5.68
C VAL A 188 -6.08 -14.90 -5.82
N ASN A 189 -6.79 -15.45 -4.83
CA ASN A 189 -7.04 -16.89 -4.68
C ASN A 189 -8.50 -17.31 -4.84
N VAL A 190 -9.40 -16.38 -5.15
CA VAL A 190 -10.82 -16.71 -5.28
C VAL A 190 -11.13 -17.21 -6.70
N GLU A 191 -12.04 -18.19 -6.78
CA GLU A 191 -12.61 -18.67 -8.05
C GLU A 191 -13.07 -17.46 -8.90
N GLU A 192 -12.87 -17.52 -10.22
CA GLU A 192 -13.04 -16.38 -11.16
C GLU A 192 -14.36 -15.61 -11.05
N ASP A 193 -15.38 -16.21 -10.43
CA ASP A 193 -16.72 -15.66 -10.28
C ASP A 193 -16.92 -14.85 -8.99
N ARG A 194 -15.98 -14.87 -8.04
CA ARG A 194 -16.09 -14.16 -6.75
C ARG A 194 -15.33 -12.85 -6.68
N VAL A 195 -14.29 -12.66 -7.51
CA VAL A 195 -13.55 -11.40 -7.60
C VAL A 195 -14.08 -10.58 -8.76
N GLU A 196 -14.29 -9.29 -8.56
CA GLU A 196 -14.53 -8.41 -9.69
C GLU A 196 -13.32 -8.45 -10.64
N LYS A 197 -13.54 -8.84 -11.91
CA LYS A 197 -12.49 -8.94 -12.94
C LYS A 197 -11.63 -7.68 -13.09
N LYS A 198 -12.16 -6.53 -12.67
CA LYS A 198 -11.47 -5.24 -12.64
C LYS A 198 -10.41 -5.12 -11.56
N ALA A 199 -10.44 -5.94 -10.51
CA ALA A 199 -9.45 -5.94 -9.44
C ALA A 199 -8.22 -6.80 -9.77
N ILE A 200 -8.34 -7.76 -10.69
CA ILE A 200 -7.23 -8.65 -11.11
C ILE A 200 -5.99 -7.85 -11.58
N PRO A 201 -6.10 -6.76 -12.37
CA PRO A 201 -4.94 -5.95 -12.77
C PRO A 201 -4.27 -5.17 -11.64
N HIS A 202 -4.75 -5.30 -10.39
CA HIS A 202 -4.20 -4.63 -9.22
C HIS A 202 -3.57 -5.63 -8.23
N ALA A 203 -3.70 -6.93 -8.47
CA ALA A 203 -3.25 -7.95 -7.53
C ALA A 203 -1.85 -8.45 -7.89
N VAL A 204 -0.97 -8.55 -6.89
CA VAL A 204 0.33 -9.21 -6.99
C VAL A 204 0.30 -10.41 -6.05
N LYS A 205 0.19 -11.60 -6.63
CA LYS A 205 0.28 -12.86 -5.91
C LYS A 205 1.71 -13.11 -5.46
N THR A 206 1.92 -13.39 -4.18
CA THR A 206 3.21 -13.94 -3.71
C THR A 206 3.04 -15.44 -3.47
N GLU A 207 4.16 -16.14 -3.31
CA GLU A 207 4.14 -17.48 -2.76
C GLU A 207 4.30 -17.37 -1.24
N SER A 208 3.29 -17.75 -0.47
CA SER A 208 3.32 -17.58 0.99
C SER A 208 4.48 -18.33 1.67
N SER A 209 5.13 -19.30 1.00
CA SER A 209 6.33 -19.99 1.51
C SER A 209 7.63 -19.19 1.32
N VAL A 210 7.60 -18.17 0.45
CA VAL A 210 8.74 -17.37 0.02
C VAL A 210 8.60 -15.91 0.47
N GLY A 211 7.37 -15.38 0.45
CA GLY A 211 7.06 -13.97 0.69
C GLY A 211 7.35 -13.11 -0.54
N LEU A 212 7.48 -11.80 -0.34
CA LEU A 212 7.72 -10.84 -1.41
C LEU A 212 9.10 -11.00 -2.05
N THR A 213 9.13 -11.21 -3.36
CA THR A 213 10.35 -11.34 -4.16
C THR A 213 10.61 -10.12 -5.04
N LEU A 214 11.82 -10.02 -5.62
CA LEU A 214 12.12 -8.96 -6.59
C LEU A 214 11.32 -9.08 -7.91
N GLN A 215 10.83 -10.27 -8.25
CA GLN A 215 9.95 -10.47 -9.40
C GLN A 215 8.58 -9.84 -9.13
N ASP A 216 8.04 -10.05 -7.93
CA ASP A 216 6.77 -9.46 -7.48
C ASP A 216 6.88 -7.93 -7.44
N VAL A 217 8.03 -7.42 -6.99
CA VAL A 217 8.34 -5.97 -7.04
C VAL A 217 8.27 -5.43 -8.46
N GLN A 218 8.87 -6.12 -9.44
CA GLN A 218 8.83 -5.68 -10.84
C GLN A 218 7.41 -5.65 -11.39
N LEU A 219 6.60 -6.67 -11.08
CA LEU A 219 5.20 -6.71 -11.47
C LEU A 219 4.41 -5.56 -10.82
N GLY A 220 4.52 -5.39 -9.50
CA GLY A 220 3.83 -4.34 -8.77
C GLY A 220 4.16 -2.93 -9.28
N VAL A 221 5.43 -2.63 -9.54
CA VAL A 221 5.85 -1.34 -10.13
C VAL A 221 5.21 -1.13 -11.49
N LYS A 222 5.22 -2.15 -12.35
CA LYS A 222 4.61 -2.06 -13.68
C LYS A 222 3.11 -1.78 -13.59
N LEU A 223 2.38 -2.50 -12.73
CA LEU A 223 0.93 -2.30 -12.55
C LEU A 223 0.61 -0.88 -12.05
N LEU A 224 1.40 -0.34 -11.12
CA LEU A 224 1.24 1.03 -10.63
C LEU A 224 1.54 2.05 -11.74
N GLU A 225 2.62 1.88 -12.49
CA GLU A 225 3.00 2.76 -13.59
C GLU A 225 1.92 2.79 -14.69
N ASP A 226 1.40 1.63 -15.11
CA ASP A 226 0.31 1.50 -16.09
C ASP A 226 -0.95 2.26 -15.62
N GLN A 227 -1.32 2.13 -14.34
CA GLN A 227 -2.45 2.86 -13.74
C GLN A 227 -2.19 4.38 -13.67
N MET A 228 -0.97 4.81 -13.35
CA MET A 228 -0.61 6.23 -13.34
C MET A 228 -0.71 6.84 -14.74
N HIS A 229 -0.26 6.13 -15.78
CA HIS A 229 -0.43 6.54 -17.17
C HIS A 229 -1.91 6.69 -17.54
N ALA A 230 -2.73 5.70 -17.19
CA ALA A 230 -4.17 5.72 -17.44
C ALA A 230 -4.87 6.87 -16.70
N PHE A 231 -4.53 7.11 -15.44
CA PHE A 231 -5.08 8.20 -14.62
C PHE A 231 -4.86 9.58 -15.27
N TYR A 232 -3.69 9.79 -15.86
CA TYR A 232 -3.35 11.05 -16.54
C TYR A 232 -3.67 11.07 -18.04
N GLN A 233 -4.36 10.03 -18.56
CA GLN A 233 -4.73 9.89 -19.96
C GLN A 233 -3.53 10.02 -20.91
N LEU A 234 -2.35 9.56 -20.48
CA LEU A 234 -1.16 9.49 -21.30
C LEU A 234 -1.25 8.23 -22.18
N THR A 235 -2.04 8.26 -23.24
CA THR A 235 -2.03 7.26 -24.32
C THR A 235 -1.21 7.73 -25.51
#